data_AF-A0A0G4Q4A1-F1
#
_entry.id   AF-A0A0G4Q4A1-F1
#
_cell.length_a   1.000
_cell.length_b   1.000
_cell.length_c   1.000
_cell.angle_alpha   90.00
_cell.angle_beta   90.00
_cell.angle_gamma   90.00
#
_symmetry.space_group_name_H-M   'P 1'
#
loop_
_entity.id
_entity.type
_entity.pdbx_description
1 polymer ?
#
loop_
_entity_poly.entity_id
_entity_poly.type
_entity_poly.pdbx_seq_one_letter_code
_entity_poly.pdbx_strand_id
1 'polypeptide(L)' 'MCEPECPNDAISMGDDIYEINPDLCTECVGHYDKPTCQSVCPITNTIITDPTHIESQDELWEKFVLIHHADKI' A
#
# COMPACT_ATOMS: atom_id res chain seq x y z
N MET A 1 6.77 -11.68 4.26
CA MET A 1 6.08 -12.26 3.07
C MET A 1 5.27 -11.21 2.32
N CYS A 2 4.61 -10.28 3.01
CA CYS A 2 3.97 -9.10 2.41
C CYS A 2 4.91 -7.90 2.21
N GLU A 3 5.86 -7.66 3.13
CA GLU A 3 6.86 -6.58 3.04
C GLU A 3 7.58 -6.49 1.68
N PRO A 4 8.29 -7.54 1.20
CA PRO A 4 9.03 -7.45 -0.06
C PRO A 4 8.14 -7.36 -1.31
N GLU A 5 6.83 -7.54 -1.16
CA GLU A 5 5.86 -7.52 -2.26
C GLU A 5 5.20 -6.16 -2.44
N CYS A 6 5.39 -5.23 -1.48
CA CYS A 6 4.86 -3.88 -1.59
C CYS A 6 5.74 -3.04 -2.52
N PRO A 7 5.23 -2.53 -3.66
CA PRO A 7 6.04 -1.78 -4.62
C PRO A 7 6.48 -0.39 -4.12
N ASN A 8 5.91 0.07 -3.00
CA ASN A 8 6.21 1.37 -2.39
C ASN A 8 6.96 1.23 -1.05
N ASP A 9 7.38 0.01 -0.68
CA ASP A 9 7.97 -0.30 0.63
C ASP A 9 7.13 0.23 1.82
N ALA A 10 5.80 0.21 1.67
CA ALA A 10 4.86 0.76 2.65
C ALA A 10 4.63 -0.13 3.86
N ILE A 11 5.16 -1.36 3.88
CA ILE A 11 4.91 -2.36 4.92
C ILE A 11 6.20 -2.60 5.69
N SER A 12 6.14 -2.48 7.01
CA SER A 12 7.30 -2.70 7.89
C SER A 12 6.93 -3.52 9.12
N MET A 13 7.91 -4.18 9.74
CA MET A 13 7.72 -4.85 11.03
C MET A 13 7.60 -3.81 12.16
N GLY A 14 6.44 -3.73 12.79
CA GLY A 14 6.21 -2.97 14.01
C GLY A 14 6.62 -3.73 15.27
N ASP A 15 6.12 -3.31 16.43
CA ASP A 15 6.50 -3.90 17.72
C ASP A 15 6.06 -5.37 17.85
N ASP A 16 4.84 -5.69 17.39
CA ASP A 16 4.26 -7.04 17.48
C ASP A 16 3.70 -7.57 16.15
N ILE A 17 3.33 -6.69 15.22
CA ILE A 17 2.70 -7.02 13.93
C ILE A 17 3.31 -6.23 12.78
N TYR A 18 3.08 -6.68 11.54
CA TYR A 18 3.39 -5.85 10.37
C TYR A 18 2.41 -4.67 10.31
N GLU A 19 2.96 -3.50 10.07
CA GLU A 19 2.23 -2.24 9.94
C GLU A 19 2.35 -1.72 8.51
N ILE A 20 1.27 -1.09 8.03
CA ILE A 20 1.22 -0.47 6.71
C ILE A 20 1.20 1.03 6.92
N ASN A 21 2.17 1.74 6.36
CA ASN A 21 2.20 3.19 6.36
C ASN A 21 1.18 3.73 5.33
N PRO A 22 0.11 4.41 5.76
CA PRO A 22 -0.90 4.95 4.84
C PRO A 22 -0.32 6.00 3.90
N ASP A 23 0.73 6.74 4.28
CA ASP A 23 1.34 7.76 3.43
C ASP A 23 2.04 7.19 2.20
N LEU A 24 2.42 5.90 2.24
CA LEU A 24 3.08 5.18 1.15
C LEU A 24 2.17 4.16 0.48
N CYS A 25 1.10 3.74 1.13
CA CYS A 25 0.16 2.77 0.58
C CYS A 25 -0.69 3.43 -0.52
N THR A 26 -0.59 2.92 -1.74
CA THR A 26 -1.46 3.32 -2.87
C THR A 26 -2.50 2.26 -3.19
N GLU A 27 -2.74 1.30 -2.29
CA GLU A 27 -3.54 0.09 -2.57
C GLU A 27 -3.09 -0.66 -3.85
N CYS A 28 -1.80 -0.52 -4.19
CA CYS A 28 -1.17 -0.97 -5.45
C CYS A 28 -1.64 -0.24 -6.73
N VAL A 29 -2.48 0.79 -6.62
CA VAL A 29 -2.80 1.69 -7.74
C VAL A 29 -1.51 2.26 -8.33
N GLY A 30 -1.43 2.24 -9.67
CA GLY A 30 -0.25 2.63 -10.45
C GLY A 30 0.72 1.47 -10.76
N HIS A 31 0.66 0.36 -10.01
CA HIS A 31 1.54 -0.80 -10.21
C HIS A 31 0.78 -2.06 -10.63
N TYR A 32 -0.34 -2.38 -9.94
CA TYR A 32 -1.12 -3.60 -10.13
C TYR A 32 -2.62 -3.36 -9.98
N ASP A 33 -3.44 -4.22 -10.57
CA ASP A 33 -4.91 -4.13 -10.46
C ASP A 33 -5.45 -4.55 -9.09
N LYS A 34 -4.65 -5.25 -8.28
CA LYS A 34 -5.02 -5.77 -6.96
C LYS A 34 -3.88 -5.65 -5.96
N PRO A 35 -4.17 -5.49 -4.66
CA PRO A 35 -3.15 -5.49 -3.62
C PRO A 35 -2.34 -6.80 -3.60
N THR A 36 -1.04 -6.69 -3.86
CA THR A 36 -0.11 -7.84 -3.84
C THR A 36 0.02 -8.41 -2.43
N CYS A 37 0.08 -7.53 -1.42
CA CYS A 37 0.16 -7.89 -0.01
C CYS A 37 -1.01 -8.80 0.45
N GLN A 38 -2.24 -8.55 -0.02
CA GLN A 38 -3.40 -9.42 0.23
C GLN A 38 -3.29 -10.76 -0.50
N SER A 39 -2.70 -10.77 -1.69
CA SER A 39 -2.57 -11.98 -2.53
C SER A 39 -1.57 -12.98 -1.96
N VAL A 40 -0.54 -12.50 -1.25
CA VAL A 40 0.51 -13.33 -0.66
C VAL A 40 0.28 -13.64 0.83
N CYS A 41 -0.66 -12.95 1.49
CA CYS A 41 -0.89 -13.16 2.92
C CYS A 41 -1.50 -14.55 3.17
N PRO A 42 -0.89 -15.40 4.01
CA PRO A 42 -1.43 -16.73 4.30
C PRO A 42 -2.72 -16.69 5.14
N ILE A 43 -3.02 -15.54 5.76
CA ILE A 43 -4.21 -15.34 6.60
C ILE A 43 -5.18 -14.42 5.87
N THR A 44 -6.30 -14.99 5.42
CA THR A 44 -7.36 -14.26 4.73
C THR A 44 -7.95 -13.16 5.63
N ASN A 45 -8.21 -11.98 5.06
CA ASN A 45 -8.80 -10.81 5.75
C ASN A 45 -7.96 -10.19 6.88
N THR A 46 -6.63 -10.38 6.86
CA THR A 46 -5.73 -9.67 7.81
C THR A 46 -5.38 -8.27 7.30
N ILE A 47 -5.26 -8.10 5.98
CA ILE A 47 -4.97 -6.82 5.35
C ILE A 47 -6.29 -6.28 4.80
N ILE A 48 -6.84 -5.26 5.46
CA ILE A 48 -8.10 -4.61 5.11
C ILE A 48 -7.87 -3.13 4.83
N THR A 49 -8.85 -2.49 4.19
CA THR A 49 -8.86 -1.03 4.02
C THR A 49 -8.98 -0.36 5.39
N ASP A 50 -8.15 0.64 5.63
CA ASP A 50 -8.16 1.40 6.87
C ASP A 50 -9.38 2.35 6.88
N PRO A 51 -10.34 2.20 7.81
CA PRO A 51 -11.51 3.06 7.87
C PRO A 51 -11.18 4.53 8.21
N THR A 52 -9.97 4.82 8.69
CA THR A 52 -9.50 6.18 8.98
C THR A 52 -8.77 6.83 7.80
N HIS A 53 -8.36 6.03 6.80
CA HIS A 53 -7.67 6.47 5.59
C HIS A 53 -8.39 5.90 4.36
N ILE A 54 -9.66 6.27 4.20
CA ILE A 54 -10.43 5.91 3.00
C ILE A 54 -10.06 6.88 1.89
N GLU A 55 -9.47 6.35 0.83
CA GLU A 55 -9.02 7.12 -0.33
C GLU A 55 -9.76 6.66 -1.60
N SER A 56 -10.02 7.59 -2.49
CA SER A 56 -10.54 7.32 -3.81
C SER A 56 -9.44 6.88 -4.78
N GLN A 57 -9.86 6.28 -5.90
CA GLN A 57 -8.94 5.86 -6.95
C GLN A 57 -8.04 7.01 -7.45
N ASP A 58 -8.60 8.22 -7.56
CA ASP A 58 -7.86 9.40 -8.02
C ASP A 58 -6.84 9.87 -6.97
N GLU A 59 -7.20 9.86 -5.67
CA GLU A 59 -6.27 10.21 -4.58
C GLU A 59 -5.09 9.21 -4.50
N LEU A 60 -5.36 7.92 -4.64
CA LEU A 60 -4.32 6.89 -4.66
C LEU A 60 -3.39 7.03 -5.88
N TRP A 61 -3.95 7.46 -7.03
CA TRP A 61 -3.16 7.77 -8.21
C TRP A 61 -2.27 9.00 -8.01
N GLU A 62 -2.80 10.09 -7.46
CA GLU A 62 -2.02 11.28 -7.12
C GLU A 62 -0.87 10.93 -6.16
N LYS A 63 -1.15 10.11 -5.13
CA LYS A 63 -0.12 9.60 -4.22
C LYS A 63 0.95 8.80 -4.94
N PHE A 64 0.58 7.90 -5.85
CA PHE A 64 1.54 7.16 -6.68
C PHE A 64 2.46 8.10 -7.47
N VAL A 65 1.90 9.14 -8.09
CA VAL A 65 2.66 10.15 -8.83
C VAL A 65 3.61 10.90 -7.90
N LEU A 66 3.19 11.27 -6.69
CA LEU A 66 4.06 11.92 -5.70
C LEU A 66 5.20 11.00 -5.24
N ILE A 67 4.97 9.70 -5.07
CA ILE A 67 6.00 8.75 -4.62
C ILE A 67 7.04 8.49 -5.72
N HIS A 68 6.62 8.27 -6.97
CA HIS A 68 7.50 7.79 -8.05
C HIS A 68 7.90 8.85 -9.08
N HIS A 69 7.21 9.99 -9.11
CA HIS A 69 7.38 11.03 -10.12
C HIS A 69 7.47 12.44 -9.54
N ALA A 70 7.84 12.59 -8.25
CA ALA A 70 8.08 13.89 -7.62
C ALA A 70 9.03 14.79 -8.42
N ASP A 71 10.04 14.22 -9.09
CA ASP A 71 11.04 14.98 -9.87
C ASP A 71 10.47 15.61 -11.16
N LYS A 72 9.22 15.33 -11.53
CA LYS A 72 8.56 15.84 -12.74
C LYS A 72 7.44 16.84 -12.48
N ILE A 73 7.23 17.21 -11.22
CA ILE A 73 6.28 18.25 -10.78
C ILE A 73 7.07 19.53 -10.50
#